data_AF-K9X772-F1
#
_entry.id   AF-K9X772-F1
#
_cell.length_a   1.000
_cell.length_b   1.000
_cell.length_c   1.000
_cell.angle_alpha   90.00
_cell.angle_beta   90.00
_cell.angle_gamma   90.00
#
_symmetry.space_group_name_H-M   'P 1'
#
loop_
_entity.id
_entity.type
_entity.pdbx_description
1 polymer ?
#
loop_
_entity_poly.entity_id
_entity_poly.type
_entity_poly.pdbx_seq_one_letter_code
_entity_poly.pdbx_strand_id
1 'polypeptide(L)'
;MQAYKLKGKIDSSGNLVITEPVNLPPGDVEVIVWSTAETLDNTKVPASEPAPETPKRKSRIKAFEGLFENAPPVPADFDPEQAKWEYLKEKHNL
;
A
#
# COMPACT_ATOMS: atom_id res chain seq x y z
N MET A 1 -24.07 -16.43 3.20
CA MET A 1 -22.75 -16.71 3.80
C MET A 1 -22.38 -15.53 4.66
N GLN A 2 -21.97 -15.76 5.91
CA GLN A 2 -21.54 -14.71 6.83
C GLN A 2 -20.03 -14.83 7.04
N ALA A 3 -19.30 -13.72 6.87
CA ALA A 3 -17.86 -13.66 7.04
C ALA A 3 -17.52 -12.75 8.23
N TYR A 4 -16.48 -13.10 8.96
CA TYR A 4 -15.99 -12.34 10.11
C TYR A 4 -14.59 -11.82 9.79
N LYS A 5 -14.38 -10.52 9.99
CA LYS A 5 -13.05 -9.92 9.89
C LYS A 5 -12.41 -9.93 11.26
N LEU A 6 -11.39 -10.75 11.43
CA LEU A 6 -10.64 -10.91 12.67
C LEU A 6 -9.18 -10.55 12.43
N LYS A 7 -8.52 -10.08 13.48
CA LYS A 7 -7.07 -9.89 13.45
C LYS A 7 -6.38 -11.20 13.79
N GLY A 8 -5.60 -11.69 12.83
CA GLY A 8 -4.69 -12.82 13.01
C GLY A 8 -3.28 -12.42 12.63
N LYS A 9 -2.29 -13.08 13.21
CA LYS A 9 -0.88 -12.93 12.85
C LYS A 9 -0.31 -14.28 12.45
N ILE A 10 0.73 -14.26 11.61
CA ILE A 10 1.54 -15.45 11.34
C ILE A 10 2.65 -15.49 12.37
N ASP A 11 2.80 -16.61 13.10
CA ASP A 11 3.88 -16.79 14.05
C ASP A 11 5.22 -17.11 13.35
N SER A 12 6.31 -17.19 14.11
CA SER A 12 7.64 -17.51 13.58
C SER A 12 7.76 -18.93 12.99
N SER A 13 6.76 -19.79 13.23
CA SER A 13 6.68 -21.15 12.70
C SER A 13 5.77 -21.24 11.47
N GLY A 14 5.16 -20.13 11.04
CA GLY A 14 4.28 -20.07 9.88
C GLY A 14 2.80 -20.37 10.17
N ASN A 15 2.38 -20.43 11.43
CA ASN A 15 1.00 -20.72 11.81
C ASN A 15 0.16 -19.45 11.93
N LEU A 16 -1.10 -19.51 11.48
CA LEU A 16 -2.08 -18.46 11.74
C LEU A 16 -2.56 -18.52 13.19
N VAL A 17 -2.34 -17.43 13.93
CA VAL A 17 -2.78 -17.25 15.31
C VAL A 17 -3.81 -16.13 15.35
N ILE A 18 -5.05 -16.46 15.72
CA ILE A 18 -6.13 -15.51 15.98
C ILE A 18 -6.11 -15.17 17.47
N THR A 19 -5.89 -13.92 17.82
CA THR A 19 -5.78 -13.48 19.22
C THR A 19 -7.12 -13.16 19.87
N GLU A 20 -8.19 -13.05 19.08
CA GLU A 20 -9.52 -12.66 19.52
C GLU A 20 -10.47 -13.88 19.58
N PRO A 21 -11.31 -14.01 20.61
CA PRO A 21 -12.27 -15.11 20.70
C PRO A 21 -13.36 -14.98 19.65
N VAL A 22 -13.73 -16.11 19.05
CA VAL A 22 -14.73 -16.19 17.99
C VAL A 22 -15.97 -16.90 18.52
N ASN A 23 -17.10 -16.21 18.54
CA ASN A 23 -18.37 -16.78 19.00
C ASN A 23 -19.19 -17.30 17.82
N LEU A 24 -18.86 -18.52 17.36
CA LEU A 24 -19.56 -19.21 16.28
C LEU A 24 -20.17 -20.52 16.79
N PRO A 25 -21.31 -20.94 16.24
CA PRO A 25 -21.84 -22.27 16.51
C PRO A 25 -20.84 -23.35 16.05
N PRO A 26 -20.79 -24.52 16.70
CA PRO A 26 -19.93 -25.63 16.27
C PRO A 26 -20.22 -26.03 14.83
N GLY A 27 -19.17 -26.13 14.01
CA GLY A 27 -19.27 -26.51 12.60
C GLY A 27 -17.96 -26.24 11.87
N ASP A 28 -17.90 -26.65 10.61
CA ASP A 28 -16.75 -26.37 9.74
C ASP A 28 -16.73 -24.91 9.32
N VAL A 29 -15.53 -24.32 9.28
CA VAL A 29 -15.31 -22.93 8.88
C VAL A 29 -14.22 -22.84 7.82
N GLU A 30 -14.40 -21.94 6.87
CA GLU A 30 -13.38 -21.59 5.87
C GLU A 30 -12.62 -20.35 6.35
N VAL A 31 -11.29 -20.34 6.14
CA VAL A 31 -10.43 -19.23 6.56
C VAL A 31 -9.81 -18.58 5.32
N ILE A 32 -10.04 -17.28 5.15
CA ILE A 32 -9.43 -16.47 4.09
C ILE A 32 -8.34 -15.61 4.72
N VAL A 33 -7.10 -15.82 4.32
CA VAL A 33 -5.94 -15.06 4.81
C VAL A 33 -5.59 -13.97 3.80
N TRP A 34 -5.61 -12.71 4.25
CA TRP A 34 -5.15 -11.57 3.47
C TRP A 34 -3.88 -11.01 4.10
N SER A 35 -2.80 -10.89 3.33
CA SER A 35 -1.58 -10.25 3.81
C SER A 35 -1.82 -8.75 3.97
N THR A 36 -1.84 -8.26 5.20
CA THR A 36 -1.76 -6.83 5.47
C THR A 36 -0.30 -6.43 5.29
N ALA A 37 0.01 -5.60 4.31
CA ALA A 37 1.33 -4.95 4.25
C ALA A 37 1.51 -4.19 5.57
N GLU A 38 2.44 -4.63 6.41
CA GLU A 38 2.81 -3.89 7.61
C GLU A 38 3.34 -2.54 7.17
N THR A 39 2.62 -1.46 7.51
CA THR A 39 3.22 -0.15 7.65
C THR A 39 4.24 -0.29 8.77
N LEU A 40 5.48 -0.63 8.41
CA LEU A 40 6.62 -0.55 9.31
C LEU A 40 6.72 0.91 9.75
N ASP A 41 6.26 1.19 10.96
CA ASP A 41 6.68 2.34 11.75
C ASP A 41 8.20 2.24 11.98
N ASN A 42 8.96 2.57 10.94
CA ASN A 42 10.37 2.89 11.06
C ASN A 42 10.48 4.27 11.72
N THR A 43 10.21 4.32 13.02
CA THR A 43 10.85 5.32 13.89
C THR A 43 12.33 4.96 13.98
N LYS A 44 13.05 5.30 12.92
CA LYS A 44 14.47 5.61 12.98
C LYS A 44 14.64 6.78 12.06
N VAL A 45 14.84 7.95 12.65
CA VAL A 45 15.54 9.04 11.98
C VAL A 45 16.97 8.54 11.71
N PRO A 46 17.41 8.41 10.45
CA PRO A 46 18.74 8.83 10.10
C PRO A 46 18.62 10.21 9.47
N ALA A 47 19.56 11.05 9.89
CA ALA A 47 19.82 12.36 9.35
C ALA A 47 19.74 12.40 7.82
N SER A 48 19.20 13.52 7.33
CA SER A 48 19.53 14.17 6.07
C SER A 48 20.58 13.43 5.21
N GLU A 49 20.11 12.75 4.17
CA GLU A 49 20.90 12.42 2.99
C GLU A 49 20.07 12.79 1.75
N PRO A 50 20.71 13.34 0.70
CA PRO A 50 20.02 14.03 -0.37
C PRO A 50 19.24 13.07 -1.27
N ALA A 51 18.14 13.58 -1.80
CA ALA A 51 17.22 12.91 -2.70
C ALA A 51 17.96 12.09 -3.79
N PRO A 52 17.50 10.86 -4.10
CA PRO A 52 18.04 10.12 -5.23
C PRO A 52 17.71 10.90 -6.50
N GLU A 53 18.74 11.31 -7.24
CA GLU A 53 18.58 11.81 -8.60
C GLU A 53 17.88 10.72 -9.42
N THR A 54 16.59 10.95 -9.70
CA THR A 54 15.76 9.96 -10.38
C THR A 54 16.28 9.74 -11.80
N PRO A 55 16.34 8.48 -12.29
CA PRO A 55 16.77 8.20 -13.65
C PRO A 55 15.79 8.87 -14.62
N LYS A 56 16.32 9.67 -15.56
CA LYS A 56 15.55 10.26 -16.67
C LYS A 56 14.68 9.17 -17.30
N ARG A 57 13.36 9.28 -17.15
CA ARG A 57 12.41 8.29 -17.67
C ARG A 57 12.49 8.34 -19.19
N LYS A 58 13.16 7.35 -19.79
CA LYS A 58 13.25 7.24 -21.25
C LYS A 58 11.91 6.78 -21.80
N SER A 59 11.30 7.62 -22.61
CA SER A 59 10.10 7.28 -23.36
C SER A 59 10.42 6.21 -24.41
N ARG A 60 9.55 5.21 -24.58
CA ARG A 60 9.60 4.30 -25.75
C ARG A 60 9.05 4.97 -27.01
N ILE A 61 8.34 6.08 -26.87
CA ILE A 61 7.66 6.81 -27.95
C ILE A 61 8.39 8.15 -28.16
N LYS A 62 9.01 8.34 -29.33
CA LYS A 62 9.83 9.53 -29.64
C LYS A 62 9.08 10.86 -29.45
N ALA A 63 7.78 10.90 -29.76
CA ALA A 63 6.97 12.11 -29.59
C ALA A 63 6.87 12.59 -28.13
N PHE A 64 7.01 11.69 -27.15
CA PHE A 64 6.92 12.01 -25.73
C PHE A 64 8.28 12.05 -25.03
N GLU A 65 9.38 11.80 -25.76
CA GLU A 65 10.74 11.78 -25.19
C GLU A 65 11.07 13.09 -24.46
N GLY A 66 10.84 14.24 -25.11
CA GLY A 66 11.04 15.55 -24.48
C GLY A 66 10.10 15.84 -23.31
N LEU A 67 8.91 15.21 -23.24
CA LEU A 67 7.99 15.38 -22.12
C LEU A 67 8.48 14.63 -20.88
N PHE A 68 8.96 13.39 -21.04
CA PHE A 68 9.44 12.58 -19.94
C PHE A 68 10.84 12.96 -19.45
N GLU A 69 11.67 13.56 -20.32
CA GLU A 69 13.00 14.07 -19.94
C GLU A 69 12.94 15.37 -19.13
N ASN A 70 11.91 16.21 -19.35
CA ASN A 70 11.74 17.49 -18.67
C ASN A 70 10.66 17.46 -17.57
N ALA A 71 10.02 16.31 -17.34
CA ALA A 71 9.01 16.20 -16.29
C ALA A 71 9.65 16.41 -14.91
N PRO A 72 9.02 17.20 -14.02
CA PRO A 72 9.49 17.35 -12.66
C PRO A 72 9.47 15.99 -11.95
N PRO A 73 10.44 15.72 -11.06
CA PRO A 73 10.45 14.49 -10.28
C PRO A 73 9.18 14.39 -9.45
N VAL A 74 8.67 13.15 -9.33
CA VAL A 74 7.54 12.87 -8.45
C VAL A 74 8.01 13.07 -7.00
N PRO A 75 7.29 13.85 -6.17
CA PRO A 75 7.62 14.02 -4.76
C PRO A 75 7.73 12.67 -4.05
N ALA A 76 8.68 12.55 -3.11
CA ALA A 76 8.87 11.31 -2.34
C ALA A 76 7.63 10.90 -1.53
N ASP A 77 6.82 11.88 -1.15
CA ASP A 77 5.58 11.70 -0.38
C ASP A 77 4.34 11.50 -1.28
N PHE A 78 4.52 11.28 -2.59
CA PHE A 78 3.40 11.10 -3.51
C PHE A 78 2.73 9.74 -3.30
N ASP A 79 1.55 9.74 -2.69
CA ASP A 79 0.67 8.59 -2.61
C ASP A 79 -0.29 8.55 -3.83
N PRO A 80 -0.13 7.57 -4.75
CA PRO A 80 -0.97 7.45 -5.94
C PRO A 80 -2.42 7.11 -5.61
N GLU A 81 -2.70 6.43 -4.49
CA GLU A 81 -4.07 6.16 -4.07
C GLU A 81 -4.72 7.43 -3.54
N GLN A 82 -4.05 8.17 -2.65
CA GLN A 82 -4.55 9.45 -2.15
C GLN A 82 -4.83 10.44 -3.28
N ALA A 83 -3.91 10.60 -4.23
CA ALA A 83 -4.10 11.52 -5.36
C ALA A 83 -5.32 11.13 -6.23
N LYS A 84 -5.55 9.81 -6.40
CA LYS A 84 -6.73 9.32 -7.11
C LYS A 84 -8.01 9.60 -6.33
N TRP A 85 -8.00 9.43 -5.01
CA TRP A 85 -9.14 9.73 -4.14
C TRP A 85 -9.46 11.23 -4.14
N GLU A 86 -8.46 12.10 -4.04
CA GLU A 86 -8.64 13.56 -4.12
C GLU A 86 -9.21 13.99 -5.47
N TYR A 87 -8.69 13.44 -6.57
CA TYR A 87 -9.23 13.70 -7.91
C TYR A 87 -10.69 13.25 -8.04
N LEU A 88 -11.02 12.06 -7.55
CA LEU A 88 -12.39 11.56 -7.57
C LEU A 88 -13.31 12.40 -6.68
N LYS A 89 -12.81 12.86 -5.54
CA LYS A 89 -13.54 13.75 -4.63
C LYS A 89 -13.87 15.09 -5.28
N GLU A 90 -12.87 15.71 -5.91
CA GLU A 90 -13.04 16.98 -6.61
C GLU A 90 -13.93 16.85 -7.86
N LYS A 91 -13.79 15.75 -8.61
CA LYS A 91 -14.59 15.52 -9.83
C LYS A 91 -16.03 15.12 -9.55
N HIS A 92 -16.27 14.36 -8.49
CA HIS A 92 -17.58 13.79 -8.19
C HIS A 92 -18.28 14.48 -7.02
N ASN A 93 -17.70 15.56 -6.45
CA ASN A 93 -18.22 16.27 -5.27
C ASN A 93 -18.61 15.32 -4.13
N LEU A 94 -17.73 14.36 -3.83
CA LEU A 94 -17.89 13.40 -2.74
C LEU A 94 -17.56 14.01 -1.37
#